data_AF-A0A0R2K8R7-F1
#
_entry.id   AF-A0A0R2K8R7-F1
#
_cell.length_a   1.000
_cell.length_b   1.000
_cell.length_c   1.000
_cell.angle_alpha   90.00
_cell.angle_beta   90.00
_cell.angle_gamma   90.00
#
_symmetry.space_group_name_H-M   'P 1'
#
loop_
_entity.id
_entity.type
_entity.pdbx_description
1 polymer ?
#
loop_
_entity_poly.entity_id
_entity_poly.type
_entity_poly.pdbx_seq_one_letter_code
_entity_poly.pdbx_strand_id
1 'polypeptide(L)'
;MTNLEDIHVKAELSDESVNAIVNKLFKLMVSQKAREEVDKGKDDVITQAVLCKEELHCSPATFNKWYRIDFPWYPKGSARVYHRSDVKPWQNAHKQVLEKHQI
;
A
#
# COMPACT_ATOMS: atom_id res chain seq x y z
N MET A 1 -37.44 -36.67 -1.19
CA MET A 1 -37.41 -35.33 -1.80
C MET A 1 -36.91 -34.39 -0.73
N THR A 2 -35.64 -34.01 -0.78
CA THR A 2 -35.04 -33.10 0.21
C THR A 2 -35.17 -31.70 -0.36
N ASN A 3 -35.93 -30.83 0.33
CA ASN A 3 -36.16 -29.45 -0.08
C ASN A 3 -34.83 -28.72 -0.24
N LEU A 4 -34.64 -28.13 -1.41
CA LEU A 4 -33.47 -27.36 -1.86
C LEU A 4 -33.62 -25.86 -1.56
N GLU A 5 -34.55 -25.50 -0.67
CA GLU A 5 -34.81 -24.13 -0.27
C GLU A 5 -34.28 -23.91 1.15
N ASP A 6 -33.56 -22.80 1.32
CA ASP A 6 -33.00 -22.26 2.57
C ASP A 6 -31.59 -22.66 3.01
N ILE A 7 -30.65 -22.69 2.06
CA ILE A 7 -29.27 -22.24 2.36
C ILE A 7 -29.12 -20.79 1.89
N HIS A 8 -29.82 -19.88 2.57
CA HIS A 8 -29.62 -18.45 2.41
C HIS A 8 -28.34 -18.07 3.18
N VAL A 9 -27.16 -18.28 2.58
CA VAL A 9 -25.89 -17.79 3.14
C VAL A 9 -25.84 -16.27 2.99
N LYS A 10 -26.54 -15.54 3.86
CA LYS A 10 -26.15 -14.18 4.21
C LYS A 10 -24.97 -14.26 5.16
N ALA A 11 -23.79 -14.55 4.61
CA ALA A 11 -22.56 -14.22 5.29
C ALA A 11 -22.44 -12.70 5.22
N GLU A 12 -22.97 -12.01 6.24
CA GLU A 12 -22.64 -10.61 6.47
C GLU A 12 -21.12 -10.54 6.67
N LEU A 13 -20.43 -10.04 5.64
CA LEU A 13 -19.01 -9.73 5.75
C LEU A 13 -18.89 -8.68 6.87
N SER A 14 -18.28 -9.07 7.99
CA SER A 14 -17.97 -8.12 9.06
C SER A 14 -17.16 -6.95 8.50
N ASP A 15 -17.34 -5.75 9.07
CA ASP A 15 -16.58 -4.56 8.68
C ASP A 15 -15.06 -4.78 8.76
N GLU A 16 -14.59 -5.68 9.63
CA GLU A 16 -13.19 -6.12 9.69
C GLU A 16 -12.77 -6.93 8.47
N SER A 17 -13.60 -7.88 8.03
CA SER A 17 -13.36 -8.66 6.81
C SER A 17 -13.37 -7.77 5.57
N VAL A 18 -14.30 -6.81 5.49
CA VAL A 18 -14.35 -5.82 4.41
C VAL A 18 -13.10 -4.95 4.43
N ASN A 19 -12.70 -4.41 5.59
CA ASN A 19 -11.49 -3.59 5.72
C ASN A 19 -10.21 -4.38 5.42
N ALA A 20 -10.13 -5.66 5.76
CA ALA A 20 -9.00 -6.52 5.42
C ALA A 20 -8.91 -6.80 3.91
N ILE A 21 -10.06 -7.02 3.27
CA ILE A 21 -10.16 -7.19 1.81
C ILE A 21 -9.83 -5.88 1.09
N VAL A 22 -10.39 -4.76 1.54
CA VAL A 22 -10.10 -3.43 1.00
C VAL A 22 -8.62 -3.09 1.19
N ASN A 23 -8.01 -3.33 2.36
CA ASN A 23 -6.57 -3.12 2.56
C ASN A 23 -5.71 -4.04 1.69
N LYS A 24 -6.10 -5.30 1.47
CA LYS A 24 -5.42 -6.19 0.53
C LYS A 24 -5.56 -5.71 -0.92
N LEU A 25 -6.77 -5.31 -1.32
CA LEU A 25 -7.06 -4.76 -2.63
C LEU A 25 -6.34 -3.43 -2.83
N PHE A 26 -6.25 -2.57 -1.82
CA PHE A 26 -5.53 -1.30 -1.86
C PHE A 26 -4.02 -1.52 -1.97
N LYS A 27 -3.48 -2.53 -1.28
CA LYS A 27 -2.09 -3.00 -1.45
C LYS A 27 -1.84 -3.61 -2.83
N LEU A 28 -2.85 -4.22 -3.46
CA LEU A 28 -2.77 -4.76 -4.82
C LEU A 28 -3.01 -3.68 -5.91
N MET A 29 -3.82 -2.66 -5.59
CA MET A 29 -4.09 -1.46 -6.36
C MET A 29 -3.09 -0.35 -6.07
N VAL A 30 -2.01 -0.63 -5.32
CA VAL A 30 -0.76 0.12 -5.36
C VAL A 30 -0.52 0.47 -6.83
N SER A 31 -0.62 1.77 -7.08
CA SER A 31 -1.22 2.36 -8.27
C SER A 31 -0.83 1.62 -9.55
N GLN A 32 -1.76 0.91 -10.21
CA GLN A 32 -1.51 0.31 -11.53
C GLN A 32 -0.93 1.36 -12.48
N LYS A 33 -1.42 2.59 -12.36
CA LYS A 33 -0.90 3.77 -13.05
C LYS A 33 0.58 4.05 -12.70
N ALA A 34 0.97 4.04 -11.42
CA ALA A 34 2.37 4.23 -11.02
C ALA A 34 3.26 3.08 -11.54
N ARG A 35 2.74 1.85 -11.60
CA ARG A 35 3.46 0.72 -12.20
C ARG A 35 3.70 0.93 -13.69
N GLU A 36 2.68 1.36 -14.43
CA GLU A 36 2.83 1.75 -15.83
C GLU A 36 3.78 2.94 -16.02
N GLU A 37 3.76 3.91 -15.11
CA GLU A 37 4.64 5.09 -15.18
C GLU A 37 6.10 4.72 -14.89
N VAL A 38 6.34 3.73 -14.02
CA VAL A 38 7.66 3.10 -13.83
C VAL A 38 8.13 2.40 -15.10
N ASP A 39 7.27 1.61 -15.74
CA ASP A 39 7.59 0.88 -16.97
C ASP A 39 7.83 1.83 -18.17
N LYS A 40 7.10 2.95 -18.22
CA LYS A 40 7.27 4.02 -19.22
C LYS A 40 8.44 4.97 -18.91
N GLY A 41 9.11 4.80 -17.76
CA GLY A 41 10.30 5.56 -17.39
C GLY A 41 10.07 7.03 -17.07
N LYS A 42 8.90 7.40 -16.51
CA LYS A 42 8.60 8.79 -16.15
C LYS A 42 9.45 9.32 -14.99
N ASP A 43 9.54 10.66 -14.92
CA ASP A 43 10.39 11.42 -13.98
C ASP A 43 9.97 11.33 -12.50
N ASP A 44 8.72 10.93 -12.21
CA ASP A 44 8.19 10.84 -10.83
C ASP A 44 8.62 9.57 -10.07
N VAL A 45 9.49 8.77 -10.68
CA VAL A 45 10.08 7.55 -10.12
C VAL A 45 11.38 7.88 -9.41
N ILE A 46 11.43 7.65 -8.10
CA ILE A 46 12.55 8.03 -7.25
C ILE A 46 13.20 6.82 -6.57
N THR A 47 14.48 6.97 -6.23
CA THR A 47 15.22 5.97 -5.45
C THR A 47 14.87 6.07 -3.97
N GLN A 48 15.22 5.04 -3.19
CA GLN A 48 15.07 5.09 -1.73
C GLN A 48 15.78 6.31 -1.12
N ALA A 49 16.96 6.65 -1.63
CA ALA A 49 17.74 7.77 -1.11
C ALA A 49 17.01 9.11 -1.30
N VAL A 50 16.41 9.32 -2.48
CA VAL A 50 15.62 10.52 -2.80
C VAL A 50 14.35 10.55 -1.96
N LEU A 51 13.61 9.43 -1.87
CA LEU A 51 12.42 9.30 -1.01
C LEU A 51 12.72 9.67 0.44
N CYS A 52 13.79 9.13 1.00
CA CYS A 52 14.20 9.38 2.38
C CYS A 52 14.60 10.84 2.60
N LYS A 53 15.32 11.45 1.65
CA LYS A 53 15.82 12.82 1.76
C LYS A 53 14.71 13.86 1.60
N GLU A 54 13.88 13.70 0.58
CA GLU A 54 12.97 14.75 0.12
C GLU A 54 11.54 14.60 0.63
N GLU A 55 11.08 13.36 0.86
CA GLU A 55 9.66 13.10 1.12
C GLU A 55 9.38 12.65 2.55
N LEU A 56 10.22 11.76 3.08
CA LEU A 56 10.02 11.14 4.40
C LEU A 56 10.94 11.71 5.49
N HIS A 57 11.92 12.52 5.11
CA HIS A 57 12.93 13.12 5.99
C HIS A 57 13.52 12.14 7.02
N CYS A 58 13.93 10.96 6.53
CA CYS A 58 14.48 9.88 7.36
C CYS A 58 15.78 9.34 6.78
N SER A 59 16.48 8.50 7.55
CA SER A 59 17.63 7.76 7.00
C SER A 59 17.14 6.50 6.25
N PRO A 60 17.89 5.99 5.25
CA PRO A 60 17.58 4.70 4.62
C PRO A 60 17.48 3.53 5.61
N ALA A 61 18.26 3.57 6.70
CA ALA A 61 18.19 2.58 7.78
C ALA A 61 16.86 2.67 8.54
N THR A 62 16.42 3.90 8.87
CA THR A 62 15.10 4.16 9.48
C THR A 62 13.98 3.65 8.59
N PHE A 63 14.04 3.95 7.29
CA PHE A 63 13.07 3.45 6.32
C PHE A 63 13.00 1.93 6.28
N ASN A 64 14.16 1.26 6.21
CA ASN A 64 14.22 -0.19 6.16
C ASN A 64 13.67 -0.86 7.42
N LYS A 65 13.82 -0.22 8.58
CA LYS A 65 13.34 -0.73 9.86
C LYS A 65 11.83 -0.55 10.03
N TRP A 66 11.29 0.59 9.60
CA TRP A 66 9.95 1.02 10.00
C TRP A 66 8.93 1.08 8.87
N TYR A 67 9.36 1.36 7.64
CA TYR A 67 8.44 1.69 6.53
C TYR A 67 8.54 0.71 5.36
N ARG A 68 9.62 -0.08 5.26
CA ARG A 68 9.86 -0.94 4.10
C ARG A 68 8.79 -2.02 3.87
N ILE A 69 8.16 -2.51 4.93
CA ILE A 69 7.21 -3.63 4.85
C ILE A 69 5.90 -3.20 4.21
N ASP A 70 5.47 -1.97 4.46
CA ASP A 70 4.16 -1.45 4.11
C ASP A 70 4.21 -0.35 3.04
N PHE A 71 5.37 0.27 2.80
CA PHE A 71 5.53 1.28 1.77
C PHE A 71 5.52 0.67 0.35
N PRO A 72 4.70 1.19 -0.59
CA PRO A 72 4.64 0.71 -1.96
C PRO A 72 5.96 0.84 -2.73
N TRP A 73 6.40 -0.23 -3.39
CA TRP A 73 7.62 -0.20 -4.21
C TRP A 73 7.42 -0.95 -5.53
N TYR A 74 8.23 -0.57 -6.52
CA TYR A 74 8.18 -1.10 -7.87
C TYR A 74 9.56 -1.61 -8.30
N PRO A 75 9.63 -2.75 -9.01
CA PRO A 75 10.90 -3.21 -9.59
C PRO A 75 11.26 -2.36 -10.81
N LYS A 76 12.52 -1.91 -10.89
CA LYS A 76 13.12 -1.31 -12.09
C LYS A 76 14.48 -1.96 -12.33
N GLY A 77 14.50 -2.98 -13.19
CA GLY A 77 15.66 -3.88 -13.31
C GLY A 77 15.90 -4.65 -12.01
N SER A 78 17.13 -4.59 -11.48
CA SER A 78 17.48 -5.18 -10.18
C SER A 78 17.19 -4.27 -8.98
N ALA A 79 16.78 -3.02 -9.22
CA ALA A 79 16.57 -2.03 -8.18
C ALA A 79 15.10 -1.92 -7.76
N ARG A 80 14.88 -1.48 -6.52
CA ARG A 80 13.56 -1.03 -6.04
C ARG A 80 13.47 0.47 -6.21
N VAL A 81 12.35 0.91 -6.79
CA VAL A 81 12.02 2.32 -6.96
C VAL A 81 10.65 2.61 -6.34
N TYR A 82 10.39 3.89 -6.12
CA TYR A 82 9.21 4.39 -5.45
C TYR A 82 8.59 5.46 -6.32
N HIS A 83 7.27 5.61 -6.27
CA HIS A 83 6.57 6.63 -7.03
C HIS A 83 6.12 7.76 -6.10
N ARG A 84 6.38 9.02 -6.47
CA ARG A 84 6.01 10.18 -5.62
C ARG A 84 4.50 10.24 -5.35
N SER A 85 3.66 9.75 -6.27
CA SER A 85 2.20 9.71 -6.08
C SER A 85 1.75 8.91 -4.86
N ASP A 86 2.55 7.94 -4.41
CA ASP A 86 2.15 7.00 -3.36
C ASP A 86 2.59 7.47 -1.96
N VAL A 87 3.49 8.45 -1.90
CA VAL A 87 4.03 9.00 -0.64
C VAL A 87 2.91 9.56 0.23
N LYS A 88 2.15 10.52 -0.29
CA LYS A 88 1.12 11.24 0.47
C LYS A 88 -0.06 10.33 0.87
N PRO A 89 -0.59 9.48 -0.02
CA PRO A 89 -1.58 8.47 0.37
C PRO A 89 -1.07 7.54 1.48
N TRP A 90 0.18 7.06 1.38
CA TRP A 90 0.77 6.20 2.40
C TRP A 90 0.93 6.93 3.75
N GLN A 91 1.44 8.16 3.75
CA GLN A 91 1.58 8.97 4.97
C GLN A 91 0.24 9.17 5.68
N ASN A 92 -0.82 9.47 4.93
CA ASN A 92 -2.16 9.64 5.47
C ASN A 92 -2.70 8.35 6.09
N ALA A 93 -2.52 7.21 5.42
CA ALA A 93 -2.95 5.91 5.93
C ALA A 93 -2.14 5.51 7.18
N HIS A 94 -0.83 5.71 7.17
CA HIS A 94 0.06 5.36 8.27
C HIS A 94 -0.23 6.21 9.52
N LYS A 95 -0.52 7.51 9.35
CA LYS A 95 -0.94 8.39 10.45
C LYS A 95 -2.25 7.94 11.10
N GLN A 96 -3.27 7.58 10.31
CA GLN A 96 -4.54 7.08 10.85
C GLN A 96 -4.36 5.77 11.63
N VAL A 97 -3.44 4.90 11.19
CA VAL A 97 -3.12 3.66 11.92
C VAL A 97 -2.48 3.96 13.27
N LEU A 98 -1.51 4.89 13.32
CA LEU A 98 -0.87 5.30 14.58
C LEU A 98 -1.87 5.93 15.55
N GLU A 99 -2.71 6.85 15.07
CA GLU A 99 -3.75 7.52 15.87
C GLU A 99 -4.77 6.52 16.43
N LYS A 100 -5.16 5.50 15.64
CA LYS A 100 -6.11 4.47 16.07
C LYS A 100 -5.54 3.51 17.12
N HIS A 101 -4.23 3.34 17.18
CA HIS A 101 -3.57 2.37 18.07
C HIS A 101 -2.85 3.02 19.27
N GLN A 102 -3.00 4.33 19.49
CA GLN A 102 -2.40 5.07 20.62
C GLN A 102 -0.92 4.74 20.87
N ILE A 103 -0.11 4.77 19.80
CA ILE A 103 1.36 4.72 19.88
C ILE A 103 1.90 6.15 19.76
#